data_AF-A0A968SAA6-F1
#
_entry.id   AF-A0A968SAA6-F1
#
_cell.length_a   1.000
_cell.length_b   1.000
_cell.length_c   1.000
_cell.angle_alpha   90.00
_cell.angle_beta   90.00
_cell.angle_gamma   90.00
#
_symmetry.space_group_name_H-M   'P 1'
#
loop_
_entity.id
_entity.type
_entity.pdbx_description
1 polymer ?
#
loop_
_entity_poly.entity_id
_entity_poly.type
_entity_poly.pdbx_seq_one_letter_code
_entity_poly.pdbx_strand_id
1 'polypeptide(L)' 'MVSERTLPKFDRTTVKITPQEGRLLYEDMVLGRFFEDKCAEMYYRGRMFGFVHLYNGQEAVSSGIIKAMRPGEDYV' A
#
# COMPACT_ATOMS: atom_id res chain seq x y z
N MET A 1 29.11 10.18 -14.01
CA MET A 1 29.03 9.68 -12.62
C MET A 1 27.70 10.14 -12.05
N VAL A 2 26.76 9.23 -11.81
CA VAL A 2 25.47 9.58 -11.20
C VAL A 2 25.71 9.73 -9.70
N SER A 3 25.53 10.93 -9.16
CA SER A 3 25.54 11.15 -7.72
C SER A 3 24.46 10.26 -7.09
N GLU A 4 24.84 9.43 -6.14
CA GLU A 4 23.91 8.59 -5.41
C GLU A 4 22.88 9.50 -4.70
N ARG A 5 21.59 9.26 -4.95
CA ARG A 5 20.53 9.98 -4.24
C ARG A 5 20.51 9.46 -2.80
N THR A 6 21.01 10.26 -1.87
CA THR A 6 20.89 9.94 -0.45
C THR A 6 19.42 9.89 -0.05
N LEU A 7 19.04 8.87 0.72
CA LEU A 7 17.68 8.75 1.23
C LEU A 7 17.34 9.98 2.11
N PRO A 8 16.12 10.52 2.04
CA PRO A 8 15.70 11.60 2.92
C PRO A 8 15.78 11.14 4.38
N LYS A 9 16.27 12.03 5.26
CA LYS A 9 16.29 11.77 6.70
C LYS A 9 14.85 11.83 7.23
N PHE A 10 14.33 10.68 7.66
CA PHE A 10 13.00 10.56 8.24
C PHE A 10 13.09 10.49 9.76
N ASP A 11 12.51 11.48 10.44
CA ASP A 11 12.43 11.50 11.89
C ASP A 11 11.13 10.87 12.37
N ARG A 12 11.24 9.65 12.91
CA ARG A 12 10.12 8.86 13.44
C ARG A 12 9.40 9.56 14.60
N THR A 13 10.08 10.43 15.35
CA THR A 13 9.49 11.10 16.52
C THR A 13 8.42 12.13 16.13
N THR A 14 8.46 12.60 14.89
CA THR A 14 7.48 13.56 14.35
C THR A 14 6.14 12.90 14.00
N VAL A 15 6.12 11.57 13.86
CA VAL A 15 4.94 10.82 13.43
C VAL A 15 4.06 10.52 14.64
N LYS A 16 2.86 11.10 14.65
CA LYS A 16 1.83 10.79 15.65
C LYS A 16 0.76 9.93 14.97
N ILE A 17 0.71 8.66 15.33
CA ILE A 17 -0.34 7.72 14.93
C ILE A 17 -0.97 7.18 16.21
N THR A 18 -2.28 7.34 16.34
CA THR A 18 -3.04 6.75 17.43
C THR A 18 -3.18 5.24 17.24
N PRO A 19 -3.41 4.44 18.31
CA PRO A 19 -3.65 3.01 18.18
C PRO A 19 -4.79 2.66 17.21
N GLN A 20 -5.83 3.49 17.17
CA GLN A 20 -6.99 3.32 16.30
C GLN A 20 -6.61 3.54 14.83
N GLU A 21 -5.88 4.60 14.52
CA GLU A 21 -5.36 4.87 13.17
C GLU A 21 -4.40 3.77 12.73
N GLY A 22 -3.49 3.34 13.61
CA GLY A 22 -2.55 2.26 13.33
C GLY A 22 -3.26 0.93 13.02
N ARG A 23 -4.32 0.62 13.76
CA ARG A 23 -5.15 -0.56 13.50
C ARG A 23 -5.87 -0.47 12.16
N LEU A 24 -6.44 0.69 11.84
CA LEU A 24 -7.12 0.91 10.56
C LEU A 24 -6.16 0.73 9.38
N LEU A 25 -4.96 1.32 9.46
CA LEU A 25 -3.93 1.16 8.42
C LEU A 25 -3.48 -0.30 8.29
N TYR A 26 -3.30 -1.00 9.42
CA TYR A 26 -2.92 -2.40 9.41
C TYR A 26 -4.00 -3.28 8.75
N GLU A 27 -5.27 -3.11 9.13
CA GLU A 27 -6.38 -3.87 8.56
C GLU A 27 -6.50 -3.64 7.03
N ASP A 28 -6.33 -2.40 6.57
CA ASP A 28 -6.35 -2.03 5.14
C ASP A 28 -5.21 -2.70 4.35
N MET A 29 -3.97 -2.64 4.88
CA MET A 29 -2.80 -3.28 4.25
C MET A 29 -2.92 -4.81 4.21
N VAL A 30 -3.38 -5.41 5.31
CA VAL A 30 -3.54 -6.87 5.41
C VAL A 30 -4.63 -7.36 4.45
N LEU A 31 -5.74 -6.62 4.34
CA LEU A 31 -6.78 -6.91 3.37
C LEU A 31 -6.23 -6.88 1.93
N GLY A 32 -5.48 -5.82 1.58
CA GLY A 32 -4.84 -5.68 0.27
C GLY A 32 -3.91 -6.86 -0.04
N ARG A 33 -3.05 -7.25 0.90
CA ARG A 33 -2.17 -8.43 0.77
C ARG A 33 -2.97 -9.70 0.47
N PHE A 34 -3.98 -10.00 1.29
CA PHE A 34 -4.78 -11.21 1.11
C PHE A 34 -5.57 -11.23 -0.20
N PHE A 35 -6.05 -10.07 -0.62
CA PHE A 35 -6.74 -9.93 -1.90
C PHE A 35 -5.80 -10.25 -3.07
N GLU A 36 -4.60 -9.67 -3.09
CA GLU A 36 -3.59 -9.93 -4.12
C GLU A 36 -3.14 -11.40 -4.14
N ASP A 37 -2.90 -12.00 -2.98
CA ASP A 37 -2.57 -13.43 -2.87
C ASP A 37 -3.70 -14.30 -3.46
N LYS A 38 -4.96 -13.90 -3.25
CA LYS A 38 -6.11 -14.59 -3.83
C LYS A 38 -6.20 -14.39 -5.34
N CYS A 39 -5.92 -13.20 -5.84
CA CYS A 39 -5.82 -12.92 -7.28
C CYS A 39 -4.76 -13.81 -7.93
N ALA A 40 -3.58 -13.95 -7.32
CA ALA A 40 -2.54 -14.86 -7.76
C ALA A 40 -3.04 -16.31 -7.82
N GLU A 41 -3.70 -16.78 -6.75
CA GLU A 41 -4.28 -18.14 -6.69
C GLU A 41 -5.30 -18.37 -7.81
N MET A 42 -6.21 -17.42 -8.05
CA MET A 42 -7.22 -17.54 -9.11
C MET A 42 -6.61 -17.51 -10.50
N TYR A 43 -5.56 -16.72 -10.69
CA TYR A 43 -4.79 -16.68 -11.93
C TYR A 43 -4.13 -18.03 -12.21
N TYR A 44 -3.40 -18.61 -11.25
CA TYR A 44 -2.77 -19.92 -11.41
C TYR A 44 -3.77 -21.06 -11.63
N ARG A 45 -4.99 -20.93 -11.14
CA ARG A 45 -6.10 -21.86 -11.39
C ARG A 45 -6.78 -21.67 -12.75
N GLY A 46 -6.33 -20.73 -13.57
CA GLY A 46 -6.93 -20.42 -14.87
C GLY A 46 -8.33 -19.81 -14.76
N ARG A 47 -8.65 -19.17 -13.63
CA ARG A 47 -9.95 -18.53 -13.35
C ARG A 47 -9.94 -17.02 -13.60
N MET A 48 -8.78 -16.44 -13.85
CA MET A 48 -8.59 -15.06 -14.34
C MET A 48 -7.77 -15.10 -15.62
N PHE A 49 -8.18 -14.32 -16.62
CA PHE A 49 -7.57 -14.31 -17.95
C PHE A 49 -6.92 -12.95 -18.22
N GLY A 50 -5.91 -12.94 -19.09
CA GLY A 50 -5.14 -11.74 -19.42
C GLY A 50 -3.91 -11.60 -18.52
N PHE A 51 -3.64 -10.38 -18.04
CA PHE A 51 -2.48 -10.08 -17.19
C PHE A 51 -2.93 -9.68 -15.79
N VAL A 52 -2.20 -10.16 -14.78
CA VAL A 52 -2.41 -9.81 -13.38
C VAL A 52 -1.14 -9.14 -12.86
N HIS A 53 -1.27 -7.91 -12.36
CA HIS A 53 -0.19 -7.13 -11.77
C HIS A 53 -0.49 -6.97 -10.29
N LEU A 54 0.35 -7.57 -9.47
CA LEU A 54 0.17 -7.58 -8.02
C LEU A 54 1.10 -6.55 -7.38
N TYR A 55 0.62 -5.85 -6.34
CA TYR A 55 1.40 -4.85 -5.61
C TYR A 55 1.90 -5.34 -4.24
N ASN A 56 1.96 -6.66 -4.00
CA ASN A 56 2.47 -7.22 -2.74
C ASN A 56 3.81 -6.57 -2.34
N GLY A 57 3.89 -6.06 -1.13
CA GLY A 57 5.04 -5.30 -0.62
C GLY A 57 4.95 -3.79 -0.80
N GLN A 58 3.92 -3.29 -1.48
CA GLN A 58 3.65 -1.86 -1.70
C GLN A 58 2.38 -1.37 -0.98
N GLU A 59 1.85 -2.15 -0.04
CA GLU A 59 0.56 -1.86 0.63
C GLU A 59 0.59 -0.58 1.45
N ALA A 60 1.73 -0.26 2.04
CA ALA A 60 1.90 0.98 2.78
C ALA A 60 1.81 2.22 1.88
N VAL A 61 2.19 2.09 0.59
CA VAL A 61 2.10 3.19 -0.38
C VAL A 61 0.65 3.44 -0.73
N SER A 62 -0.10 2.41 -1.13
CA SER A 62 -1.52 2.56 -1.49
C SER A 62 -2.36 3.01 -0.31
N SER A 63 -2.27 2.30 0.83
CA SER A 63 -3.05 2.62 2.03
C SER A 63 -2.66 4.02 2.56
N GLY A 64 -1.36 4.32 2.61
CA GLY A 64 -0.88 5.60 3.10
C GLY A 64 -1.38 6.79 2.29
N ILE A 65 -1.29 6.72 0.95
CA ILE A 65 -1.78 7.79 0.06
C ILE A 65 -3.30 7.95 0.22
N ILE A 66 -4.06 6.86 0.09
CA ILE A 66 -5.53 6.91 0.13
C ILE A 66 -6.04 7.49 1.46
N LYS A 67 -5.46 7.10 2.60
CA LYS A 67 -5.90 7.62 3.91
C LYS A 67 -5.42 9.06 4.18
N ALA A 68 -4.42 9.55 3.44
CA ALA A 68 -3.95 10.94 3.53
C ALA A 68 -4.73 11.90 2.62
N MET A 69 -5.49 11.39 1.65
CA MET A 69 -6.27 12.22 0.72
C MET A 69 -7.46 12.90 1.41
N ARG A 70 -7.77 14.11 0.96
CA ARG A 70 -8.97 14.86 1.38
C ARG A 70 -10.17 14.47 0.50
N PRO A 71 -11.23 13.91 1.09
CA PRO A 71 -12.41 13.48 0.33
C PRO A 71 -13.07 14.65 -0.42
N GLY A 72 -13.31 14.48 -1.73
CA GLY A 72 -13.93 15.49 -2.59
C GLY A 72 -12.99 16.57 -3.12
N GLU A 73 -11.73 16.60 -2.67
CA GLU A 73 -10.71 17.54 -3.13
C GLU A 73 -9.58 16.84 -3.89
N ASP A 74 -9.05 15.76 -3.34
CA ASP A 74 -7.93 15.02 -3.91
C ASP A 74 -8.44 13.82 -4.74
N TYR A 75 -7.78 13.52 -5.86
CA TYR A 75 -8.15 12.45 -6.82
C TYR A 75 -6.92 11.60 -7.20
N VAL A 76 -7.12 10.29 -7.39
CA VAL A 76 -6.14 9.30 -7.87
C VAL A 76 -6.76 8.37 -8.90
#